data_AF-A0A0M9VIB2-F1
#
_entry.id   AF-A0A0M9VIB2-F1
#
_cell.length_a   1.000
_cell.length_b   1.000
_cell.length_c   1.000
_cell.angle_alpha   90.00
_cell.angle_beta   90.00
_cell.angle_gamma   90.00
#
_symmetry.space_group_name_H-M   'P 1'
#
loop_
_entity.id
_entity.type
_entity.pdbx_description
1 polymer ?
#
loop_
_entity_poly.entity_id
_entity_poly.type
_entity_poly.pdbx_seq_one_letter_code
_entity_poly.pdbx_strand_id
1 'polypeptide(L)'
;MKLFKLFNNKKEVATITNYADFWAWFTKHEKDFHKATNKQDNLEKAFFNKLQPHLEQIKNGIWFLVGMYDDSTAELILTAEGDATTIAFVEELVAAAPVLPGWRFTALKPEYGIDNAAVNMAGYSFNDDTVSFYANELQGYPDEIDITIVHKEYRNDNHADIAKGTFLFLDHLLGELNFMALIDNISFKSPTQAEAELVPVEKLKSFLIWREKEFVEKYSGMRHNTADDSYSVFEAALQDGTFVIATMNTTLLDWDAKASHPWIAILSLKFEGTMPDDETDGLLREIENGLDVVLKDYEGYLYLGHETNNGLREIYYACKDFRLPSKMFYDVEKKYSNRLKISADIYKDKYWKSFNRFV
;
A
#
# COMPACT_ATOMS: atom_id res chain seq x y z
N MET A 1 2.15 -6.80 -60.29
CA MET A 1 2.77 -7.38 -59.08
C MET A 1 3.57 -6.29 -58.39
N LYS A 2 2.97 -5.60 -57.42
CA LYS A 2 3.61 -4.49 -56.67
C LYS A 2 3.84 -4.99 -55.24
N LEU A 3 5.11 -5.07 -54.85
CA LEU A 3 5.54 -5.46 -53.51
C LEU A 3 4.95 -4.51 -52.46
N PHE A 4 4.29 -5.08 -51.45
CA PHE A 4 4.00 -4.38 -50.19
C PHE A 4 5.29 -4.30 -49.37
N LYS A 5 5.80 -3.09 -49.14
CA LYS A 5 6.76 -2.84 -48.06
C LYS A 5 6.00 -2.88 -46.74
N LEU A 6 6.33 -3.83 -45.87
CA LEU A 6 5.94 -3.79 -44.46
C LEU A 6 6.63 -2.57 -43.82
N PHE A 7 5.85 -1.54 -43.50
CA PHE A 7 6.29 -0.48 -42.59
C PHE A 7 6.21 -1.03 -41.17
N ASN A 8 7.37 -1.37 -40.62
CA ASN A 8 7.53 -1.69 -39.21
C ASN A 8 7.48 -0.37 -38.41
N ASN A 9 6.27 0.16 -38.16
CA ASN A 9 6.09 1.27 -37.24
C ASN A 9 6.28 0.75 -35.81
N LYS A 10 7.54 0.63 -35.37
CA LYS A 10 7.83 0.84 -33.95
C LYS A 10 7.49 2.30 -33.67
N LYS A 11 6.25 2.57 -33.26
CA LYS A 11 5.88 3.87 -32.71
C LYS A 11 6.79 4.10 -31.51
N GLU A 12 7.62 5.13 -31.60
CA GLU A 12 8.37 5.68 -30.49
C GLU A 12 7.35 5.94 -29.36
N VAL A 13 7.39 5.12 -28.31
CA VAL A 13 6.61 5.37 -27.10
C VAL A 13 7.20 6.66 -26.53
N ALA A 14 6.36 7.68 -26.31
CA ALA A 14 6.83 8.93 -25.74
C ALA A 14 7.51 8.62 -24.40
N THR A 15 8.77 9.03 -24.23
CA THR A 15 9.48 8.83 -22.97
C THR A 15 8.84 9.69 -21.91
N ILE A 16 8.33 9.05 -20.85
CA ILE A 16 7.75 9.71 -19.69
C ILE A 16 8.79 9.73 -18.59
N THR A 17 9.24 10.91 -18.18
CA THR A 17 10.26 11.05 -17.12
C THR A 17 9.69 11.66 -15.83
N ASN A 18 8.51 12.27 -15.90
CA ASN A 18 7.84 12.93 -14.78
C ASN A 18 6.32 13.00 -15.03
N TYR A 19 5.55 13.45 -14.03
CA TYR A 19 4.09 13.54 -14.12
C TYR A 19 3.61 14.50 -15.23
N ALA A 20 4.32 15.60 -15.49
CA ALA A 20 3.93 16.55 -16.53
C ALA A 20 4.06 15.94 -17.93
N ASP A 21 5.08 15.11 -18.17
CA ASP A 21 5.23 14.36 -19.43
C ASP A 21 4.05 13.41 -19.64
N PHE A 22 3.66 12.67 -18.59
CA PHE A 22 2.53 11.75 -18.63
C PHE A 22 1.23 12.48 -19.00
N TRP A 23 0.93 13.59 -18.32
CA TRP A 23 -0.28 14.34 -18.58
C TRP A 23 -0.28 15.07 -19.91
N ALA A 24 0.86 15.56 -20.38
CA ALA A 24 1.01 16.11 -21.72
C ALA A 24 0.77 15.05 -22.79
N TRP A 25 1.21 13.81 -22.57
CA TRP A 25 0.89 12.69 -23.42
C TRP A 25 -0.60 12.32 -23.35
N PHE A 26 -1.20 12.23 -22.17
CA PHE A 26 -2.62 11.90 -21.99
C PHE A 26 -3.51 12.92 -22.71
N THR A 27 -3.22 14.21 -22.54
CA THR A 27 -3.95 15.32 -23.17
C THR A 27 -3.97 15.22 -24.69
N LYS A 28 -2.91 14.70 -25.32
CA LYS A 28 -2.86 14.50 -26.79
C LYS A 28 -3.78 13.36 -27.26
N HIS A 29 -4.12 12.43 -26.38
CA HIS A 29 -4.90 11.22 -26.69
C HIS A 29 -6.29 11.22 -26.06
N GLU A 30 -6.62 12.24 -25.27
CA GLU A 30 -7.83 12.30 -24.44
C GLU A 30 -9.11 12.07 -25.26
N LYS A 31 -9.22 12.61 -26.48
CA LYS A 31 -10.42 12.46 -27.32
C LYS A 31 -10.65 11.02 -27.77
N ASP A 32 -9.57 10.31 -28.08
CA ASP A 32 -9.63 8.91 -28.48
C ASP A 32 -9.99 8.04 -27.27
N PHE A 33 -9.41 8.35 -26.11
CA PHE A 33 -9.73 7.69 -24.85
C PHE A 33 -11.18 7.92 -24.44
N HIS A 34 -11.68 9.15 -24.52
CA HIS A 34 -13.05 9.50 -24.13
C HIS A 34 -14.07 8.77 -25.01
N LYS A 35 -13.82 8.77 -26.33
CA LYS A 35 -14.64 8.03 -27.29
C LYS A 35 -14.63 6.52 -27.02
N ALA A 36 -13.48 5.95 -26.67
CA ALA A 36 -13.37 4.53 -26.34
C ALA A 36 -14.16 4.21 -25.05
N THR A 37 -14.01 5.03 -24.01
CA THR A 37 -14.74 4.91 -22.74
C THR A 37 -16.25 4.98 -22.94
N ASN A 38 -16.73 6.00 -23.65
CA ASN A 38 -18.16 6.21 -23.88
C ASN A 38 -18.80 5.05 -24.67
N LYS A 39 -18.09 4.49 -25.65
CA LYS A 39 -18.60 3.37 -26.46
C LYS A 39 -18.48 2.01 -25.78
N GLN A 40 -17.65 1.89 -24.74
CA GLN A 40 -17.22 0.64 -24.13
C GLN A 40 -16.72 -0.41 -25.15
N ASP A 41 -16.20 0.05 -26.30
CA ASP A 41 -15.79 -0.81 -27.41
C ASP A 41 -14.27 -0.95 -27.43
N ASN A 42 -13.79 -2.18 -27.28
CA ASN A 42 -12.38 -2.55 -27.37
C ASN A 42 -11.44 -1.72 -26.46
N LEU A 43 -11.86 -1.49 -25.21
CA LEU A 43 -11.11 -0.72 -24.20
C LEU A 43 -9.68 -1.24 -24.03
N GLU A 44 -9.49 -2.55 -24.08
CA GLU A 44 -8.18 -3.18 -23.96
C GLU A 44 -7.19 -2.60 -24.99
N LYS A 45 -7.54 -2.61 -26.27
CA LYS A 45 -6.66 -2.11 -27.34
C LYS A 45 -6.67 -0.59 -27.48
N ALA A 46 -7.84 0.03 -27.31
CA ALA A 46 -8.00 1.46 -27.55
C ALA A 46 -7.42 2.31 -26.41
N PHE A 47 -7.41 1.75 -25.20
CA PHE A 47 -7.09 2.43 -23.96
C PHE A 47 -6.00 1.70 -23.17
N PHE A 48 -6.25 0.48 -22.69
CA PHE A 48 -5.42 -0.14 -21.64
C PHE A 48 -3.99 -0.40 -22.12
N ASN A 49 -3.85 -1.01 -23.30
CA ASN A 49 -2.57 -1.30 -23.95
C ASN A 49 -1.77 -0.03 -24.32
N LYS A 50 -2.40 1.15 -24.26
CA LYS A 50 -1.72 2.43 -24.46
C LYS A 50 -1.39 3.11 -23.13
N LEU A 51 -2.30 3.08 -22.16
CA LEU A 51 -2.12 3.75 -20.86
C LEU A 51 -1.09 3.04 -19.98
N GLN A 52 -1.21 1.72 -19.81
CA GLN A 52 -0.40 0.95 -18.88
C GLN A 52 1.12 1.14 -19.08
N PRO A 53 1.68 1.07 -20.32
CA PRO A 53 3.12 1.27 -20.50
C PRO A 53 3.62 2.69 -20.19
N HIS A 54 2.74 3.70 -20.16
CA HIS A 54 3.11 5.07 -19.77
C HIS A 54 3.04 5.26 -18.26
N LEU A 55 2.13 4.55 -17.57
CA LEU A 55 2.11 4.50 -16.10
C LEU A 55 3.33 3.75 -15.54
N GLU A 56 3.72 2.63 -16.15
CA GLU A 56 4.90 1.85 -15.74
C GLU A 56 6.21 2.65 -15.83
N GLN A 57 6.28 3.64 -16.73
CA GLN A 57 7.42 4.57 -16.80
C GLN A 57 7.48 5.54 -15.62
N ILE A 58 6.33 5.89 -15.02
CA ILE A 58 6.27 6.66 -13.79
C ILE A 58 6.68 5.79 -12.61
N LYS A 59 5.94 4.69 -12.40
CA LYS A 59 6.20 3.69 -11.37
C LYS A 59 5.35 2.45 -11.64
N ASN A 60 5.98 1.28 -11.54
CA ASN A 60 5.27 0.00 -11.56
C ASN A 60 4.36 -0.13 -10.33
N GLY A 61 3.20 -0.77 -10.50
CA GLY A 61 2.21 -0.95 -9.43
C GLY A 61 1.05 0.06 -9.48
N ILE A 62 1.09 1.04 -10.38
CA ILE A 62 -0.06 1.90 -10.65
C ILE A 62 -1.01 1.17 -11.61
N TRP A 63 -2.22 0.94 -11.14
CA TRP A 63 -3.33 0.34 -11.89
C TRP A 63 -4.42 1.38 -12.11
N PHE A 64 -5.46 1.03 -12.87
CA PHE A 64 -6.53 1.97 -13.17
C PHE A 64 -7.88 1.33 -13.48
N LEU A 65 -8.94 2.10 -13.24
CA LEU A 65 -10.31 1.85 -13.68
C LEU A 65 -10.75 3.01 -14.58
N VAL A 66 -11.57 2.72 -15.59
CA VAL A 66 -12.12 3.77 -16.44
C VAL A 66 -13.59 3.50 -16.76
N GLY A 67 -14.39 4.56 -16.76
CA GLY A 67 -15.82 4.50 -17.06
C GLY A 67 -16.39 5.88 -17.36
N MET A 68 -17.65 5.93 -17.76
CA MET A 68 -18.39 7.19 -17.82
C MET A 68 -18.88 7.51 -16.40
N TYR A 69 -18.51 8.68 -15.89
CA TYR A 69 -19.01 9.22 -14.62
C TYR A 69 -20.45 9.74 -14.78
N ASP A 70 -20.70 10.42 -15.91
CA ASP A 70 -22.01 10.89 -16.34
C ASP A 70 -22.11 10.81 -17.88
N ASP A 71 -23.21 11.31 -18.47
CA ASP A 71 -23.46 11.27 -19.92
C ASP A 71 -22.37 11.96 -20.78
N SER A 72 -21.54 12.82 -20.18
CA SER A 72 -20.55 13.65 -20.86
C SER A 72 -19.13 13.53 -20.31
N THR A 73 -18.97 13.09 -19.06
CA THR A 73 -17.69 13.05 -18.35
C THR A 73 -17.20 11.61 -18.21
N ALA A 74 -16.02 11.31 -18.75
CA ALA A 74 -15.30 10.08 -18.46
C ALA A 74 -14.49 10.25 -17.17
N GLU A 75 -14.37 9.19 -16.38
CA GLU A 75 -13.52 9.15 -15.19
C GLU A 75 -12.43 8.10 -15.35
N LEU A 76 -11.19 8.51 -15.02
CA LEU A 76 -10.05 7.63 -14.85
C LEU A 76 -9.68 7.64 -13.37
N ILE A 77 -9.85 6.48 -12.73
CA ILE A 77 -9.43 6.24 -11.34
C ILE A 77 -8.07 5.54 -11.41
N LEU A 78 -7.05 6.12 -10.79
CA LEU A 78 -5.76 5.47 -10.61
C LEU A 78 -5.72 4.82 -9.23
N THR A 79 -5.27 3.58 -9.12
CA THR A 79 -5.31 2.76 -7.89
C THR A 79 -3.95 2.12 -7.64
N ALA A 80 -3.58 1.98 -6.38
CA ALA A 80 -2.39 1.25 -5.95
C ALA A 80 -2.71 -0.20 -5.58
N GLU A 81 -3.99 -0.60 -5.68
CA GLU A 81 -4.49 -1.89 -5.20
C GLU A 81 -4.06 -2.19 -3.74
N GLY A 82 -4.08 -1.16 -2.89
CA GLY A 82 -3.72 -1.26 -1.48
C GLY A 82 -2.21 -1.31 -1.19
N ASP A 83 -1.33 -1.18 -2.19
CA ASP A 83 0.12 -1.11 -1.98
C ASP A 83 0.55 0.25 -1.43
N ALA A 84 0.89 0.29 -0.13
CA ALA A 84 1.35 1.48 0.56
C ALA A 84 2.62 2.10 -0.06
N THR A 85 3.47 1.31 -0.74
CA THR A 85 4.66 1.83 -1.43
C THR A 85 4.31 2.64 -2.69
N THR A 86 3.08 2.50 -3.20
CA THR A 86 2.63 3.09 -4.46
C THR A 86 1.61 4.22 -4.30
N ILE A 87 0.84 4.24 -3.20
CA ILE A 87 -0.22 5.23 -2.96
C ILE A 87 0.25 6.68 -3.14
N ALA A 88 1.39 7.08 -2.56
CA ALA A 88 1.86 8.47 -2.66
C ALA A 88 2.07 8.92 -4.11
N PHE A 89 2.51 8.00 -4.98
CA PHE A 89 2.73 8.29 -6.40
C PHE A 89 1.40 8.43 -7.16
N VAL A 90 0.38 7.65 -6.79
CA VAL A 90 -0.96 7.76 -7.36
C VAL A 90 -1.59 9.10 -7.00
N GLU A 91 -1.52 9.47 -5.72
CA GLU A 91 -2.02 10.75 -5.21
C GLU A 91 -1.34 11.94 -5.90
N GLU A 92 0.00 11.94 -5.97
CA GLU A 92 0.77 13.01 -6.61
C GLU A 92 0.55 13.06 -8.13
N LEU A 93 0.44 11.91 -8.80
CA LEU A 93 0.16 11.84 -10.23
C LEU A 93 -1.19 12.48 -10.54
N VAL A 94 -2.26 12.12 -9.82
CA VAL A 94 -3.58 12.72 -10.02
C VAL A 94 -3.61 14.19 -9.60
N ALA A 95 -2.92 14.57 -8.52
CA ALA A 95 -2.81 15.98 -8.13
C ALA A 95 -2.14 16.86 -9.19
N ALA A 96 -1.23 16.28 -10.00
CA ALA A 96 -0.60 16.93 -11.13
C ALA A 96 -1.46 16.97 -12.41
N ALA A 97 -2.67 16.40 -12.40
CA ALA A 97 -3.51 16.30 -13.58
C ALA A 97 -3.99 17.68 -14.07
N PRO A 98 -3.96 17.93 -15.39
CA PRO A 98 -4.52 19.14 -15.96
C PRO A 98 -6.05 19.10 -15.91
N VAL A 99 -6.67 20.28 -15.87
CA VAL A 99 -8.12 20.40 -16.06
C VAL A 99 -8.44 20.10 -17.53
N LEU A 100 -9.06 18.96 -17.80
CA LEU A 100 -9.48 18.54 -19.13
C LEU A 100 -11.01 18.43 -19.18
N PRO A 101 -11.70 19.29 -19.96
CA PRO A 101 -13.16 19.18 -20.12
C PRO A 101 -13.57 17.79 -20.61
N GLY A 102 -14.59 17.21 -19.98
CA GLY A 102 -15.05 15.85 -20.27
C GLY A 102 -14.28 14.75 -19.52
N TRP A 103 -13.32 15.11 -18.67
CA TRP A 103 -12.56 14.17 -17.85
C TRP A 103 -12.60 14.50 -16.36
N ARG A 104 -12.68 13.44 -15.56
CA ARG A 104 -12.41 13.43 -14.12
C ARG A 104 -11.24 12.48 -13.85
N PHE A 105 -10.32 12.92 -13.00
CA PHE A 105 -9.20 12.10 -12.53
C PHE A 105 -9.35 11.93 -11.01
N THR A 106 -9.36 10.69 -10.56
CA THR A 106 -9.55 10.35 -9.15
C THR A 106 -8.38 9.50 -8.68
N ALA A 107 -7.80 9.88 -7.54
CA ALA A 107 -6.72 9.13 -6.90
C ALA A 107 -7.32 8.14 -5.93
N LEU A 108 -6.89 6.88 -6.07
CA LEU A 108 -7.36 5.73 -5.30
C LEU A 108 -8.85 5.44 -5.54
N LYS A 109 -9.27 4.20 -5.30
CA LYS A 109 -10.69 3.86 -5.41
C LYS A 109 -11.47 4.64 -4.34
N PRO A 110 -12.45 5.49 -4.73
CA PRO A 110 -13.25 6.23 -3.76
C PRO A 110 -14.18 5.26 -3.02
N GLU A 111 -14.70 5.71 -1.90
CA GLU A 111 -15.84 5.04 -1.29
C GLU A 111 -17.08 5.21 -2.17
N TYR A 112 -17.85 4.13 -2.29
CA TYR A 112 -19.18 4.13 -2.83
C TYR A 112 -20.14 4.06 -1.65
N GLY A 113 -21.04 5.04 -1.55
CA GLY A 113 -22.09 5.02 -0.53
C GLY A 113 -22.85 3.70 -0.55
N ILE A 114 -23.41 3.28 0.58
CA ILE A 114 -23.78 1.88 0.77
C ILE A 114 -24.82 1.35 -0.22
N ASP A 115 -25.71 2.23 -0.68
CA ASP A 115 -26.68 1.95 -1.74
C ASP A 115 -26.04 1.48 -3.06
N ASN A 116 -24.77 1.83 -3.28
CA ASN A 116 -23.97 1.51 -4.48
C ASN A 116 -22.79 0.57 -4.18
N ALA A 117 -22.60 0.13 -2.93
CA ALA A 117 -21.48 -0.72 -2.55
C ALA A 117 -21.72 -2.21 -2.82
N ALA A 118 -22.95 -2.61 -3.18
CA ALA A 118 -23.32 -4.02 -3.33
C ALA A 118 -22.46 -4.76 -4.36
N VAL A 119 -21.92 -5.91 -3.96
CA VAL A 119 -21.10 -6.77 -4.81
C VAL A 119 -21.80 -8.12 -4.98
N ASN A 120 -21.82 -8.66 -6.20
CA ASN A 120 -22.26 -10.02 -6.47
C ASN A 120 -21.09 -10.82 -7.05
N MET A 121 -20.68 -11.89 -6.37
CA MET A 121 -19.51 -12.67 -6.78
C MET A 121 -19.66 -14.14 -6.39
N ALA A 122 -19.29 -15.04 -7.30
CA ALA A 122 -19.34 -16.49 -7.10
C ALA A 122 -20.72 -17.03 -6.64
N GLY A 123 -21.81 -16.33 -7.02
CA GLY A 123 -23.18 -16.68 -6.64
C GLY A 123 -23.64 -16.14 -5.29
N TYR A 124 -22.80 -15.39 -4.57
CA TYR A 124 -23.12 -14.73 -3.31
C TYR A 124 -23.32 -13.22 -3.50
N SER A 125 -24.14 -12.62 -2.64
CA SER A 125 -24.38 -11.18 -2.61
C SER A 125 -23.80 -10.58 -1.35
N PHE A 126 -23.08 -9.47 -1.47
CA PHE A 126 -22.46 -8.74 -0.37
C PHE A 126 -23.08 -7.35 -0.29
N ASN A 127 -23.90 -7.13 0.74
CA ASN A 127 -24.64 -5.90 1.00
C ASN A 127 -25.07 -5.86 2.48
N ASP A 128 -25.84 -4.84 2.87
CA ASP A 128 -26.32 -4.66 4.25
C ASP A 128 -27.19 -5.81 4.77
N ASP A 129 -27.90 -6.50 3.88
CA ASP A 129 -28.72 -7.63 4.26
C ASP A 129 -27.88 -8.88 4.48
N THR A 130 -26.71 -9.04 3.87
CA THR A 130 -25.96 -10.30 3.93
C THR A 130 -24.71 -10.23 4.78
N VAL A 131 -24.17 -9.04 5.01
CA VAL A 131 -22.92 -8.80 5.74
C VAL A 131 -23.18 -8.05 7.04
N SER A 132 -22.60 -8.55 8.12
CA SER A 132 -22.55 -7.87 9.42
C SER A 132 -21.16 -8.03 10.02
N PHE A 133 -20.84 -7.24 11.04
CA PHE A 133 -19.54 -7.32 11.71
C PHE A 133 -19.67 -7.19 13.22
N TYR A 134 -18.61 -7.55 13.94
CA TYR A 134 -18.39 -7.09 15.31
C TYR A 134 -16.90 -6.84 15.52
N ALA A 135 -16.58 -5.94 16.45
CA ALA A 135 -15.20 -5.66 16.83
C ALA A 135 -14.72 -6.65 17.89
N ASN A 136 -13.48 -7.11 17.79
CA ASN A 136 -12.84 -7.98 18.75
C ASN A 136 -12.03 -7.14 19.75
N GLU A 137 -12.24 -7.36 21.04
CA GLU A 137 -11.46 -6.69 22.09
C GLU A 137 -10.13 -7.41 22.32
N LEU A 138 -9.02 -6.75 22.00
CA LEU A 138 -7.67 -7.26 22.22
C LEU A 138 -7.06 -6.60 23.46
N GLN A 139 -7.08 -7.30 24.61
CA GLN A 139 -6.65 -6.74 25.91
C GLN A 139 -5.23 -6.13 25.88
N GLY A 140 -4.30 -6.73 25.13
CA GLY A 140 -2.92 -6.22 24.99
C GLY A 140 -2.74 -5.20 23.87
N TYR A 141 -3.72 -5.06 22.97
CA TYR A 141 -3.63 -4.26 21.75
C TYR A 141 -4.88 -3.40 21.54
N PRO A 142 -5.28 -2.57 22.53
CA PRO A 142 -6.56 -1.87 22.53
C PRO A 142 -6.73 -0.84 21.41
N ASP A 143 -5.64 -0.46 20.72
CA ASP A 143 -5.66 0.48 19.60
C ASP A 143 -5.79 -0.25 18.25
N GLU A 144 -5.64 -1.58 18.19
CA GLU A 144 -5.90 -2.37 16.99
C GLU A 144 -7.41 -2.41 16.68
N ILE A 145 -7.74 -2.27 15.41
CA ILE A 145 -9.07 -2.48 14.86
C ILE A 145 -9.10 -3.89 14.29
N ASP A 146 -9.43 -4.83 15.16
CA ASP A 146 -9.67 -6.22 14.82
C ASP A 146 -11.18 -6.46 14.69
N ILE A 147 -11.63 -6.91 13.52
CA ILE A 147 -13.05 -7.15 13.27
C ILE A 147 -13.29 -8.57 12.78
N THR A 148 -14.43 -9.12 13.17
CA THR A 148 -14.97 -10.33 12.57
C THR A 148 -16.08 -9.96 11.62
N ILE A 149 -15.96 -10.37 10.35
CA ILE A 149 -17.05 -10.29 9.38
C ILE A 149 -17.87 -11.58 9.43
N VAL A 150 -19.19 -11.40 9.43
CA VAL A 150 -20.17 -12.48 9.39
C VAL A 150 -21.03 -12.30 8.15
N HIS A 151 -20.85 -13.21 7.20
CA HIS A 151 -21.73 -13.33 6.04
C HIS A 151 -22.79 -14.41 6.33
N LYS A 152 -24.07 -14.13 6.04
CA LYS A 152 -25.20 -15.04 6.33
C LYS A 152 -25.00 -16.46 5.78
N GLU A 153 -24.35 -16.59 4.64
CA GLU A 153 -24.10 -17.86 3.94
C GLU A 153 -22.69 -18.44 4.16
N TYR A 154 -21.91 -17.88 5.09
CA TYR A 154 -20.54 -18.36 5.34
C TYR A 154 -20.50 -19.78 5.90
N ARG A 155 -19.60 -20.59 5.34
CA ARG A 155 -19.24 -21.95 5.74
C ARG A 155 -17.74 -22.15 5.51
N ASN A 156 -17.14 -23.14 6.16
CA ASN A 156 -15.72 -23.40 6.00
C ASN A 156 -15.33 -23.79 4.55
N ASP A 157 -16.23 -24.45 3.81
CA ASP A 157 -15.99 -24.92 2.44
C ASP A 157 -16.08 -23.80 1.38
N ASN A 158 -16.76 -22.68 1.68
CA ASN A 158 -16.87 -21.52 0.80
C ASN A 158 -16.04 -20.31 1.26
N HIS A 159 -15.15 -20.50 2.23
CA HIS A 159 -14.34 -19.43 2.82
C HIS A 159 -13.64 -18.56 1.77
N ALA A 160 -13.00 -19.17 0.78
CA ALA A 160 -12.23 -18.43 -0.23
C ALA A 160 -13.09 -17.46 -1.05
N ASP A 161 -14.32 -17.86 -1.41
CA ASP A 161 -15.23 -17.02 -2.20
C ASP A 161 -15.83 -15.90 -1.34
N ILE A 162 -16.26 -16.22 -0.12
CA ILE A 162 -16.80 -15.24 0.82
C ILE A 162 -15.74 -14.21 1.22
N ALA A 163 -14.51 -14.65 1.52
CA ALA A 163 -13.42 -13.76 1.88
C ALA A 163 -13.15 -12.78 0.74
N LYS A 164 -12.89 -13.27 -0.47
CA LYS A 164 -12.62 -12.40 -1.65
C LYS A 164 -13.77 -11.42 -1.91
N GLY A 165 -15.02 -11.86 -1.82
CA GLY A 165 -16.18 -11.00 -2.09
C GLY A 165 -16.37 -9.95 -1.00
N THR A 166 -16.06 -10.30 0.24
CA THR A 166 -16.02 -9.36 1.37
C THR A 166 -14.93 -8.32 1.17
N PHE A 167 -13.70 -8.70 0.79
CA PHE A 167 -12.63 -7.75 0.52
C PHE A 167 -13.02 -6.74 -0.57
N LEU A 168 -13.61 -7.21 -1.67
CA LEU A 168 -14.10 -6.32 -2.73
C LEU A 168 -15.25 -5.41 -2.24
N PHE A 169 -16.18 -5.95 -1.46
CA PHE A 169 -17.27 -5.18 -0.87
C PHE A 169 -16.78 -4.11 0.10
N LEU A 170 -15.82 -4.42 0.97
CA LEU A 170 -15.25 -3.46 1.93
C LEU A 170 -14.41 -2.39 1.23
N ASP A 171 -13.67 -2.76 0.19
CA ASP A 171 -12.94 -1.83 -0.67
C ASP A 171 -13.89 -0.82 -1.33
N HIS A 172 -15.03 -1.29 -1.85
CA HIS A 172 -16.07 -0.40 -2.37
C HIS A 172 -16.71 0.46 -1.27
N LEU A 173 -17.06 -0.13 -0.13
CA LEU A 173 -17.78 0.55 0.95
C LEU A 173 -16.95 1.66 1.61
N LEU A 174 -15.65 1.41 1.82
CA LEU A 174 -14.77 2.28 2.59
C LEU A 174 -13.85 3.14 1.71
N GLY A 175 -13.67 2.74 0.45
CA GLY A 175 -12.61 3.24 -0.41
C GLY A 175 -11.26 2.62 -0.06
N GLU A 176 -10.36 2.61 -1.04
CA GLU A 176 -9.06 1.93 -0.96
C GLU A 176 -8.20 2.40 0.23
N LEU A 177 -8.10 3.72 0.42
CA LEU A 177 -7.23 4.29 1.46
C LEU A 177 -7.72 3.94 2.86
N ASN A 178 -9.00 4.16 3.16
CA ASN A 178 -9.53 3.89 4.51
C ASN A 178 -9.55 2.38 4.79
N PHE A 179 -9.86 1.56 3.78
CA PHE A 179 -9.88 0.12 3.96
C PHE A 179 -8.50 -0.39 4.38
N MET A 180 -7.46 0.04 3.66
CA MET A 180 -6.06 -0.32 3.93
C MET A 180 -5.53 0.31 5.22
N ALA A 181 -5.90 1.56 5.53
CA ALA A 181 -5.31 2.31 6.62
C ALA A 181 -6.02 2.19 7.98
N LEU A 182 -7.29 1.78 8.04
CA LEU A 182 -8.05 1.78 9.30
C LEU A 182 -8.15 0.38 9.92
N ILE A 183 -8.47 -0.64 9.13
CA ILE A 183 -8.66 -2.01 9.64
C ILE A 183 -7.29 -2.69 9.77
N ASP A 184 -7.01 -3.29 10.94
CA ASP A 184 -5.75 -4.00 11.18
C ASP A 184 -5.88 -5.50 10.92
N ASN A 185 -6.99 -6.11 11.35
CA ASN A 185 -7.24 -7.54 11.18
C ASN A 185 -8.70 -7.80 10.79
N ILE A 186 -8.89 -8.76 9.87
CA ILE A 186 -10.21 -9.24 9.46
C ILE A 186 -10.24 -10.75 9.63
N SER A 187 -11.22 -11.23 10.38
CA SER A 187 -11.54 -12.65 10.49
C SER A 187 -12.96 -12.94 10.00
N PHE A 188 -13.27 -14.20 9.74
CA PHE A 188 -14.55 -14.63 9.20
C PHE A 188 -15.17 -15.71 10.07
N LYS A 189 -16.44 -15.54 10.45
CA LYS A 189 -17.21 -16.55 11.18
C LYS A 189 -18.59 -16.72 10.58
N SER A 190 -19.16 -17.91 10.77
CA SER A 190 -20.58 -18.13 10.43
C SER A 190 -21.48 -17.43 11.46
N PRO A 191 -22.76 -17.19 11.13
CA PRO A 191 -23.71 -16.61 12.08
C PRO A 191 -23.84 -17.40 13.38
N THR A 192 -23.67 -18.73 13.34
CA THR A 192 -23.76 -19.59 14.52
C THR A 192 -22.48 -19.60 15.36
N GLN A 193 -21.37 -19.08 14.84
CA GLN A 193 -20.08 -18.98 15.51
C GLN A 193 -19.78 -17.54 15.99
N ALA A 194 -20.74 -16.62 15.88
CA ALA A 194 -20.58 -15.26 16.37
C ALA A 194 -20.41 -15.25 17.90
N GLU A 195 -19.40 -14.52 18.39
CA GLU A 195 -19.08 -14.41 19.82
C GLU A 195 -19.57 -13.09 20.44
N ALA A 196 -20.07 -12.17 19.61
CA ALA A 196 -20.61 -10.89 20.02
C ALA A 196 -21.85 -10.52 19.20
N GLU A 197 -22.52 -9.45 19.61
CA GLU A 197 -23.68 -8.91 18.89
C GLU A 197 -23.29 -8.43 17.48
N LEU A 198 -24.06 -8.86 16.48
CA LEU A 198 -23.82 -8.50 15.09
C LEU A 198 -24.28 -7.07 14.83
N VAL A 199 -23.34 -6.25 14.38
CA VAL A 199 -23.56 -4.86 13.96
C VAL A 199 -23.78 -4.83 12.44
N PRO A 200 -24.82 -4.11 11.96
CA PRO A 200 -25.01 -3.87 10.52
C PRO A 200 -23.77 -3.24 9.87
N VAL A 201 -23.38 -3.72 8.69
CA VAL A 201 -22.14 -3.27 8.02
C VAL A 201 -22.19 -1.80 7.59
N GLU A 202 -23.38 -1.23 7.37
CA GLU A 202 -23.61 0.23 7.24
C GLU A 202 -22.96 1.08 8.35
N LYS A 203 -22.82 0.54 9.57
CA LYS A 203 -22.22 1.25 10.70
C LYS A 203 -20.70 1.14 10.73
N LEU A 204 -20.09 0.29 9.91
CA LEU A 204 -18.65 0.02 9.94
C LEU A 204 -17.85 1.29 9.72
N LYS A 205 -18.18 2.10 8.71
CA LYS A 205 -17.47 3.36 8.46
C LYS A 205 -17.51 4.30 9.66
N SER A 206 -18.69 4.48 10.27
CA SER A 206 -18.85 5.35 11.44
C SER A 206 -18.04 4.84 12.64
N PHE A 207 -18.01 3.52 12.83
CA PHE A 207 -17.17 2.87 13.83
C PHE A 207 -15.68 3.12 13.57
N LEU A 208 -15.20 2.94 12.34
CA LEU A 208 -13.79 3.17 11.99
C LEU A 208 -13.36 4.62 12.18
N ILE A 209 -14.19 5.58 11.76
CA ILE A 209 -13.93 7.02 11.95
C ILE A 209 -13.88 7.38 13.44
N TRP A 210 -14.77 6.80 14.24
CA TRP A 210 -14.76 7.01 15.69
C TRP A 210 -13.47 6.47 16.32
N ARG A 211 -13.07 5.24 15.97
CA ARG A 211 -11.82 4.62 16.45
C ARG A 211 -10.58 5.41 16.05
N GLU A 212 -10.54 5.89 14.80
CA GLU A 212 -9.44 6.74 14.32
C GLU A 212 -9.36 8.07 15.08
N LYS A 213 -10.52 8.67 15.38
CA LYS A 213 -10.55 9.90 16.18
C LYS A 213 -9.98 9.68 17.58
N GLU A 214 -10.37 8.60 18.27
CA GLU A 214 -9.80 8.25 19.59
C GLU A 214 -8.28 8.06 19.50
N PHE A 215 -7.82 7.38 18.45
CA PHE A 215 -6.41 7.14 18.21
C PHE A 215 -5.63 8.45 17.99
N VAL A 216 -6.13 9.34 17.12
CA VAL A 216 -5.51 10.65 16.85
C VAL A 216 -5.48 11.53 18.10
N GLU A 217 -6.56 11.56 18.88
CA GLU A 217 -6.62 12.30 20.16
C GLU A 217 -5.57 11.79 21.16
N LYS A 218 -5.35 10.47 21.20
CA LYS A 218 -4.36 9.84 22.09
C LYS A 218 -2.91 10.05 21.63
N TYR A 219 -2.64 10.07 20.32
CA TYR A 219 -1.26 9.95 19.79
C TYR A 219 -0.73 11.11 18.94
N SER A 220 -1.56 12.08 18.52
CA SER A 220 -1.14 13.18 17.62
C SER A 220 0.10 13.95 18.11
N GLY A 221 0.23 14.15 19.42
CA GLY A 221 1.36 14.83 20.05
C GLY A 221 2.56 13.94 20.41
N MET A 222 2.48 12.62 20.25
CA MET A 222 3.53 11.71 20.72
C MET A 222 4.77 11.81 19.84
N ARG A 223 5.92 12.03 20.47
CA ARG A 223 7.24 12.10 19.83
C ARG A 223 8.22 11.30 20.66
N HIS A 224 9.22 10.75 19.99
CA HIS A 224 10.39 10.14 20.61
C HIS A 224 11.62 10.83 20.04
N ASN A 225 12.60 11.14 20.89
CA ASN A 225 13.89 11.67 20.47
C ASN A 225 14.89 10.53 20.52
N THR A 226 15.49 10.17 19.39
CA THR A 226 16.36 8.99 19.29
C THR A 226 17.84 9.28 19.57
N ALA A 227 18.20 10.53 19.90
CA ALA A 227 19.61 10.95 20.02
C ALA A 227 20.41 10.20 21.10
N ASP A 228 19.74 9.81 22.19
CA ASP A 228 20.36 9.12 23.33
C ASP A 228 19.90 7.65 23.47
N ASP A 229 19.27 7.10 22.43
CA ASP A 229 18.78 5.73 22.44
C ASP A 229 19.92 4.70 22.46
N SER A 230 19.65 3.57 23.12
CA SER A 230 20.57 2.43 23.15
C SER A 230 20.29 1.44 22.02
N TYR A 231 21.37 0.94 21.42
CA TYR A 231 21.33 -0.10 20.39
C TYR A 231 22.02 -1.37 20.88
N SER A 232 21.42 -2.51 20.58
CA SER A 232 21.99 -3.83 20.87
C SER A 232 22.26 -4.58 19.57
N VAL A 233 23.34 -5.37 19.57
CA VAL A 233 23.67 -6.31 18.50
C VAL A 233 23.21 -7.70 18.91
N PHE A 234 22.43 -8.34 18.04
CA PHE A 234 21.92 -9.69 18.18
C PHE A 234 22.58 -10.59 17.15
N GLU A 235 23.01 -11.77 17.58
CA GLU A 235 23.59 -12.79 16.71
C GLU A 235 22.85 -14.11 16.90
N ALA A 236 22.45 -14.74 15.79
CA ALA A 236 21.79 -16.04 15.81
C ALA A 236 22.33 -16.96 14.71
N ALA A 237 22.52 -18.24 15.04
CA ALA A 237 22.80 -19.29 14.07
C ALA A 237 21.50 -19.99 13.67
N LEU A 238 21.20 -20.03 12.38
CA LEU A 238 20.06 -20.76 11.82
C LEU A 238 20.37 -22.26 11.69
N GLN A 239 19.32 -23.08 11.54
CA GLN A 239 19.46 -24.55 11.50
C GLN A 239 20.30 -25.07 10.33
N ASP A 240 20.42 -24.29 9.27
CA ASP A 240 21.24 -24.60 8.09
C ASP A 240 22.70 -24.11 8.22
N GLY A 241 23.08 -23.54 9.38
CA GLY A 241 24.42 -23.04 9.66
C GLY A 241 24.68 -21.61 9.16
N THR A 242 23.66 -20.92 8.63
CA THR A 242 23.76 -19.48 8.31
C THR A 242 23.65 -18.63 9.57
N PHE A 243 24.17 -17.40 9.51
CA PHE A 243 24.18 -16.46 10.64
C PHE A 243 23.33 -15.23 10.32
N VAL A 244 22.60 -14.77 11.32
CA VAL A 244 21.87 -13.51 11.31
C VAL A 244 22.57 -12.55 12.27
N ILE A 245 22.83 -11.33 11.82
CA ILE A 245 23.29 -10.24 12.66
C ILE A 245 22.27 -9.10 12.56
N ALA A 246 21.75 -8.63 13.69
CA ALA A 246 20.85 -7.49 13.74
C ALA A 246 21.35 -6.43 14.71
N THR A 247 21.28 -5.17 14.32
CA THR A 247 21.50 -4.02 15.20
C THR A 247 20.17 -3.32 15.39
N MET A 248 19.62 -3.36 16.61
CA MET A 248 18.27 -2.85 16.89
C MET A 248 18.29 -1.80 18.00
N ASN A 249 17.47 -0.77 17.86
CA ASN A 249 17.22 0.26 18.88
C ASN A 249 16.36 -0.33 20.01
N THR A 250 17.00 -0.84 21.06
CA THR A 250 16.29 -1.50 22.17
C THR A 250 15.52 -0.51 23.03
N THR A 251 15.96 0.75 23.11
CA THR A 251 15.19 1.80 23.79
C THR A 251 13.83 2.03 23.11
N LEU A 252 13.79 2.07 21.77
CA LEU A 252 12.54 2.15 21.02
C LEU A 252 11.72 0.86 21.15
N LEU A 253 12.34 -0.31 21.07
CA LEU A 253 11.62 -1.57 21.18
C LEU A 253 10.96 -1.76 22.57
N ASP A 254 11.45 -1.08 23.61
CA ASP A 254 10.82 -1.04 24.93
C ASP A 254 9.82 0.12 25.10
N TRP A 255 9.69 1.02 24.12
CA TRP A 255 8.83 2.19 24.23
C TRP A 255 7.34 1.82 24.26
N ASP A 256 6.57 2.38 25.19
CA ASP A 256 5.14 2.04 25.36
C ASP A 256 4.22 2.61 24.27
N ALA A 257 4.66 3.65 23.56
CA ALA A 257 3.82 4.34 22.58
C ALA A 257 4.02 3.88 21.13
N LYS A 258 4.41 2.61 20.92
CA LYS A 258 4.61 1.99 19.59
C LYS A 258 3.44 2.25 18.63
N ALA A 259 2.21 2.11 19.15
CA ALA A 259 0.96 2.36 18.44
C ALA A 259 0.93 3.70 17.69
N SER A 260 1.63 4.73 18.18
CA SER A 260 1.69 6.05 17.54
C SER A 260 2.39 6.06 16.18
N HIS A 261 3.17 5.04 15.82
CA HIS A 261 3.86 4.89 14.54
C HIS A 261 3.54 3.52 13.93
N PRO A 262 2.31 3.35 13.40
CA PRO A 262 1.77 2.03 13.10
C PRO A 262 2.31 1.41 11.79
N TRP A 263 3.02 2.18 10.97
CA TRP A 263 3.54 1.72 9.68
C TRP A 263 4.98 1.25 9.84
N ILE A 264 5.26 0.03 9.41
CA ILE A 264 6.62 -0.48 9.30
C ILE A 264 7.06 -0.37 7.85
N ALA A 265 8.11 0.41 7.62
CA ALA A 265 8.75 0.56 6.32
C ALA A 265 10.07 -0.22 6.31
N ILE A 266 10.22 -1.10 5.31
CA ILE A 266 11.38 -1.95 5.13
C ILE A 266 12.07 -1.61 3.81
N LEU A 267 13.38 -1.37 3.86
CA LEU A 267 14.22 -1.31 2.68
C LEU A 267 15.16 -2.52 2.65
N SER A 268 15.00 -3.35 1.63
CA SER A 268 15.75 -4.58 1.40
C SER A 268 16.87 -4.33 0.38
N LEU A 269 18.11 -4.54 0.80
CA LEU A 269 19.33 -4.32 0.02
C LEU A 269 20.02 -5.68 -0.21
N LYS A 270 19.88 -6.23 -1.42
CA LYS A 270 20.49 -7.51 -1.78
C LYS A 270 21.90 -7.32 -2.34
N PHE A 271 22.85 -8.10 -1.83
CA PHE A 271 24.26 -8.13 -2.22
C PHE A 271 24.76 -9.56 -2.41
N GLU A 272 25.97 -9.72 -2.94
CA GLU A 272 26.60 -11.02 -3.19
C GLU A 272 27.34 -11.54 -1.94
N GLY A 273 27.25 -12.84 -1.69
CA GLY A 273 27.83 -13.47 -0.49
C GLY A 273 26.84 -13.57 0.67
N THR A 274 27.30 -14.10 1.82
CA THR A 274 26.46 -14.25 3.03
C THR A 274 26.49 -13.01 3.91
N MET A 275 27.68 -12.41 4.04
CA MET A 275 27.96 -11.16 4.75
C MET A 275 28.65 -10.18 3.79
N PRO A 276 28.45 -8.87 3.94
CA PRO A 276 29.04 -7.89 3.04
C PRO A 276 30.57 -7.85 3.24
N ASP A 277 31.32 -7.67 2.15
CA ASP A 277 32.72 -7.24 2.25
C ASP A 277 32.82 -5.76 2.65
N ASP A 278 34.04 -5.26 2.89
CA ASP A 278 34.26 -3.89 3.37
C ASP A 278 33.69 -2.83 2.42
N GLU A 279 33.79 -3.05 1.10
CA GLU A 279 33.26 -2.12 0.10
C GLU A 279 31.72 -2.12 0.12
N THR A 280 31.12 -3.30 0.18
CA THR A 280 29.67 -3.47 0.24
C THR A 280 29.12 -2.90 1.54
N ASP A 281 29.73 -3.18 2.70
CA ASP A 281 29.28 -2.63 3.99
C ASP A 281 29.36 -1.10 4.00
N GLY A 282 30.42 -0.52 3.41
CA GLY A 282 30.52 0.92 3.20
C GLY A 282 29.35 1.50 2.39
N LEU A 283 28.96 0.84 1.29
CA LEU A 283 27.80 1.24 0.49
C LEU A 283 26.48 1.10 1.25
N LEU A 284 26.27 0.01 1.98
CA LEU A 284 25.05 -0.22 2.76
C LEU A 284 24.89 0.86 3.83
N ARG A 285 25.97 1.22 4.54
CA ARG A 285 25.98 2.32 5.50
C ARG A 285 25.75 3.68 4.87
N GLU A 286 26.28 3.93 3.68
CA GLU A 286 26.03 5.18 2.93
C GLU A 286 24.52 5.35 2.68
N ILE A 287 23.85 4.29 2.21
CA ILE A 287 22.41 4.30 1.95
C ILE A 287 21.63 4.55 3.24
N GLU A 288 21.95 3.81 4.30
CA GLU A 288 21.28 3.90 5.60
C GLU A 288 21.42 5.30 6.22
N ASN A 289 22.64 5.86 6.26
CA ASN A 289 22.89 7.22 6.73
C ASN A 289 22.17 8.28 5.88
N GLY A 290 22.07 8.05 4.57
CA GLY A 290 21.33 8.93 3.67
C GLY A 290 19.84 8.99 3.99
N LEU A 291 19.24 7.87 4.39
CA LEU A 291 17.85 7.81 4.84
C LEU A 291 17.65 8.53 6.17
N ASP A 292 18.54 8.34 7.15
CA ASP A 292 18.45 9.00 8.46
C ASP A 292 18.50 10.53 8.35
N VAL A 293 19.18 11.08 7.33
CA VAL A 293 19.19 12.53 7.06
C VAL A 293 17.82 13.07 6.66
N VAL A 294 16.95 12.25 6.07
CA VAL A 294 15.65 12.69 5.55
C VAL A 294 14.48 12.20 6.41
N LEU A 295 14.53 10.95 6.88
CA LEU A 295 13.50 10.34 7.70
C LEU A 295 13.75 10.66 9.17
N LYS A 296 13.33 11.86 9.58
CA LYS A 296 13.59 12.38 10.93
C LYS A 296 12.56 11.94 11.98
N ASP A 297 13.08 11.65 13.17
CA ASP A 297 12.31 11.25 14.35
C ASP A 297 11.24 12.29 14.75
N TYR A 298 11.59 13.58 14.75
CA TYR A 298 10.67 14.67 15.08
C TYR A 298 9.55 14.83 14.06
N GLU A 299 9.72 14.34 12.83
CA GLU A 299 8.70 14.29 11.79
C GLU A 299 7.83 13.02 11.89
N GLY A 300 8.25 12.03 12.69
CA GLY A 300 7.53 10.79 12.94
C GLY A 300 8.05 9.58 12.17
N TYR A 301 9.37 9.55 11.92
CA TYR A 301 10.06 8.41 11.30
C TYR A 301 11.16 7.92 12.23
N LEU A 302 10.94 6.76 12.85
CA LEU A 302 11.83 6.21 13.87
C LEU A 302 12.62 5.06 13.28
N TYR A 303 13.95 5.21 13.24
CA TYR A 303 14.86 4.15 12.83
C TYR A 303 14.90 3.05 13.89
N LEU A 304 14.38 1.87 13.57
CA LEU A 304 14.35 0.72 14.48
C LEU A 304 15.65 -0.07 14.48
N GLY A 305 16.38 -0.04 13.37
CA GLY A 305 17.60 -0.83 13.19
C GLY A 305 17.69 -1.48 11.81
N HIS A 306 18.65 -2.40 11.68
CA HIS A 306 18.79 -3.26 10.51
C HIS A 306 19.11 -4.70 10.90
N GLU A 307 18.78 -5.61 9.99
CA GLU A 307 19.17 -7.01 10.03
C GLU A 307 19.99 -7.37 8.79
N THR A 308 20.97 -8.27 8.94
CA THR A 308 21.75 -8.82 7.84
C THR A 308 21.77 -10.32 7.92
N ASN A 309 21.33 -10.94 6.84
CA ASN A 309 21.27 -12.39 6.71
C ASN A 309 21.42 -12.79 5.23
N ASN A 310 22.32 -13.72 4.95
CA ASN A 310 22.43 -14.43 3.68
C ASN A 310 22.36 -13.54 2.42
N GLY A 311 23.20 -12.50 2.35
CA GLY A 311 23.26 -11.61 1.19
C GLY A 311 22.15 -10.56 1.14
N LEU A 312 21.43 -10.34 2.24
CA LEU A 312 20.37 -9.36 2.35
C LEU A 312 20.58 -8.51 3.60
N ARG A 313 20.53 -7.18 3.45
CA ARG A 313 20.36 -6.24 4.56
C ARG A 313 18.97 -5.63 4.50
N GLU A 314 18.22 -5.70 5.59
CA GLU A 314 16.93 -5.06 5.74
C GLU A 314 17.04 -3.92 6.74
N ILE A 315 16.60 -2.73 6.34
CA ILE A 315 16.58 -1.53 7.17
C ILE A 315 15.14 -1.25 7.57
N TYR A 316 14.88 -1.01 8.86
CA TYR A 316 13.54 -0.91 9.43
C TYR A 316 13.26 0.48 10.00
N TYR A 317 12.11 1.05 9.61
CA TYR A 317 11.57 2.27 10.20
C TYR A 317 10.14 2.05 10.70
N ALA A 318 9.83 2.59 11.88
CA ALA A 318 8.46 2.78 12.36
C ALA A 318 8.00 4.21 12.05
N CYS A 319 6.88 4.34 11.34
CA CYS A 319 6.45 5.58 10.72
C CYS A 319 5.03 5.95 11.14
N LYS A 320 4.78 7.26 11.33
CA LYS A 320 3.42 7.79 11.48
C LYS A 320 2.62 7.76 10.18
N ASP A 321 3.30 8.01 9.07
CA ASP A 321 2.74 8.04 7.72
C ASP A 321 3.69 7.32 6.75
N PHE A 322 3.15 6.61 5.77
CA PHE A 322 3.93 5.79 4.84
C PHE A 322 4.39 6.54 3.57
N ARG A 323 3.87 7.73 3.28
CA ARG A 323 4.06 8.41 1.98
C ARG A 323 5.46 8.96 1.79
N LEU A 324 6.09 9.48 2.85
CA LEU A 324 7.47 9.93 2.76
C LEU A 324 8.45 8.74 2.58
N PRO A 325 8.43 7.69 3.43
CA PRO A 325 9.34 6.56 3.24
C PRO A 325 9.12 5.85 1.91
N SER A 326 7.88 5.74 1.41
CA SER A 326 7.63 5.15 0.08
C SER A 326 8.38 5.88 -1.05
N LYS A 327 8.42 7.21 -1.00
CA LYS A 327 9.15 8.04 -1.96
C LYS A 327 10.65 7.94 -1.78
N MET A 328 11.14 8.04 -0.55
CA MET A 328 12.58 7.96 -0.26
C MET A 328 13.17 6.61 -0.65
N PHE A 329 12.45 5.52 -0.38
CA PHE A 329 12.89 4.18 -0.77
C PHE A 329 12.89 3.99 -2.28
N TYR A 330 11.91 4.54 -2.99
CA TYR A 330 11.91 4.55 -4.46
C TYR A 330 13.09 5.34 -5.05
N ASP A 331 13.40 6.51 -4.49
CA ASP A 331 14.54 7.32 -4.92
C ASP A 331 15.87 6.58 -4.69
N VAL A 332 16.01 5.88 -3.56
CA VAL A 332 17.16 5.01 -3.27
C VAL A 332 17.23 3.85 -4.27
N GLU A 333 16.12 3.15 -4.51
CA GLU A 333 16.05 2.07 -5.50
C GLU A 333 16.55 2.53 -6.87
N LYS A 334 16.07 3.70 -7.35
CA LYS A 334 16.48 4.28 -8.63
C LYS A 334 17.93 4.72 -8.65
N LYS A 335 18.40 5.38 -7.58
CA LYS A 335 19.77 5.91 -7.50
C LYS A 335 20.81 4.78 -7.51
N TYR A 336 20.52 3.66 -6.86
CA TYR A 336 21.47 2.56 -6.68
C TYR A 336 21.15 1.31 -7.52
N SER A 337 20.22 1.39 -8.47
CA SER A 337 19.75 0.25 -9.29
C SER A 337 20.84 -0.47 -10.08
N ASN A 338 21.94 0.24 -10.41
CA ASN A 338 23.08 -0.32 -11.14
C ASN A 338 24.10 -1.03 -10.24
N ARG A 339 23.95 -0.92 -8.91
CA ARG A 339 24.90 -1.43 -7.92
C ARG A 339 24.30 -2.52 -7.04
N LEU A 340 23.02 -2.37 -6.65
CA LEU A 340 22.32 -3.30 -5.78
C LEU A 340 20.94 -3.61 -6.33
N LYS A 341 20.45 -4.81 -6.03
CA LYS A 341 19.02 -5.11 -6.18
C LYS A 341 18.33 -4.65 -4.89
N ILE A 342 17.48 -3.64 -5.04
CA ILE A 342 16.77 -3.00 -3.94
C ILE A 342 15.28 -3.25 -4.09
N SER A 343 14.59 -3.48 -2.97
CA SER A 343 13.13 -3.51 -2.91
C SER A 343 12.66 -2.86 -1.62
N ALA A 344 11.41 -2.41 -1.61
CA ALA A 344 10.76 -1.82 -0.46
C ALA A 344 9.47 -2.54 -0.15
N ASP A 345 9.12 -2.60 1.14
CA ASP A 345 7.81 -3.04 1.60
C ASP A 345 7.34 -2.10 2.71
N ILE A 346 6.03 -1.85 2.76
CA ILE A 346 5.41 -1.06 3.83
C ILE A 346 4.11 -1.72 4.23
N TYR A 347 4.00 -2.09 5.50
CA TYR A 347 2.81 -2.69 6.07
C TYR A 347 2.49 -2.11 7.44
N LYS A 348 1.33 -2.48 7.94
CA LYS A 348 0.83 -2.02 9.23
C LYS A 348 1.11 -3.05 10.30
N ASP A 349 1.79 -2.63 11.36
CA ASP A 349 2.03 -3.42 12.57
C ASP A 349 2.06 -2.44 13.74
N LYS A 350 0.87 -2.14 14.26
CA LYS A 350 0.64 -1.05 15.21
C LYS A 350 1.50 -1.16 16.46
N TYR A 351 1.75 -2.38 16.94
CA TYR A 351 2.54 -2.62 18.15
C TYR A 351 3.93 -3.19 17.87
N TRP A 352 4.39 -3.16 16.62
CA TRP A 352 5.70 -3.65 16.20
C TRP A 352 5.95 -5.11 16.61
N LYS A 353 4.90 -5.95 16.55
CA LYS A 353 4.94 -7.36 16.96
C LYS A 353 5.96 -8.16 16.16
N SER A 354 6.25 -7.77 14.91
CA SER A 354 7.29 -8.35 14.07
C SER A 354 8.69 -8.29 14.70
N PHE A 355 8.90 -7.37 15.65
CA PHE A 355 10.19 -7.14 16.32
C PHE A 355 10.28 -7.77 17.72
N ASN A 356 9.25 -8.48 18.19
CA ASN A 356 9.26 -9.15 19.51
C ASN A 356 10.37 -10.20 19.66
N ARG A 357 11.00 -10.64 18.57
CA ARG A 357 12.18 -11.52 18.61
C ARG A 357 13.45 -10.84 19.12
N PHE A 358 13.44 -9.52 19.27
CA PHE A 358 14.56 -8.69 19.71
C PHE A 358 14.33 -8.08 21.11
N VAL A 359 13.28 -8.50 21.82
CA VAL A 359 12.87 -8.02 23.15
C VAL A 359 13.03 -9.12 24.18
#